data_AF-A0A3E3J005-F1
#
_entry.id   AF-A0A3E3J005-F1
#
_cell.length_a   1.000
_cell.length_b   1.000
_cell.length_c   1.000
_cell.angle_alpha   90.00
_cell.angle_beta   90.00
_cell.angle_gamma   90.00
#
_symmetry.space_group_name_H-M   'P 1'
#
loop_
_entity.id
_entity.type
_entity.pdbx_description
1 polymer ?
#
loop_
_entity_poly.entity_id
_entity_poly.type
_entity_poly.pdbx_seq_one_letter_code
_entity_poly.pdbx_strand_id
1 'polypeptide(L)'
;MQINPECVKDILSVFESVVTKSGTTYTISSWYELMDFDPLRKYSVDEISYHCQQIYLSDYLYNGKMLAQGGISFMDITPNAHAFLANMRIPTVSKTIQKFITLVGSASLQQIASIASEAALNYLPQLLK
;
A
#
# COMPACT_ATOMS: atom_id res chain seq x y z
N MET A 1 13.59 -7.56 2.22
CA MET A 1 12.93 -8.01 0.99
C MET A 1 12.91 -6.85 -0.01
N GLN A 2 12.55 -7.05 -1.28
CA GLN A 2 12.30 -5.93 -2.20
C GLN A 2 10.84 -5.47 -2.06
N ILE A 3 10.54 -4.20 -2.39
CA ILE A 3 9.17 -3.71 -2.38
C ILE A 3 8.37 -4.37 -3.51
N ASN A 4 7.29 -5.04 -3.15
CA ASN A 4 6.23 -5.51 -4.01
C ASN A 4 5.08 -4.48 -4.02
N PRO A 5 4.93 -3.68 -5.09
CA PRO A 5 3.91 -2.63 -5.17
C PRO A 5 2.48 -3.17 -5.05
N GLU A 6 2.22 -4.38 -5.55
CA GLU A 6 0.89 -5.00 -5.46
C GLU A 6 0.58 -5.42 -4.02
N CYS A 7 1.56 -5.95 -3.28
CA CYS A 7 1.38 -6.27 -1.86
C CYS A 7 1.08 -5.00 -1.05
N VAL A 8 1.82 -3.91 -1.29
CA VAL A 8 1.55 -2.61 -0.64
C VAL A 8 0.13 -2.11 -0.96
N LYS A 9 -0.28 -2.17 -2.23
CA LYS A 9 -1.62 -1.76 -2.67
C LYS A 9 -2.71 -2.59 -1.98
N ASP A 10 -2.52 -3.91 -1.89
CA ASP A 10 -3.51 -4.80 -1.28
C ASP A 10 -3.59 -4.60 0.24
N ILE A 11 -2.46 -4.37 0.93
CA ILE A 11 -2.44 -4.02 2.37
C ILE A 11 -3.16 -2.69 2.61
N LEU A 12 -2.85 -1.66 1.84
CA LEU A 12 -3.51 -0.36 1.96
C LEU A 12 -5.01 -0.45 1.64
N SER A 13 -5.42 -1.32 0.71
CA SER A 13 -6.84 -1.58 0.43
C SER A 13 -7.54 -2.23 1.62
N VAL A 14 -6.87 -3.13 2.34
CA VAL A 14 -7.40 -3.72 3.58
C VAL A 14 -7.46 -2.67 4.69
N PHE A 15 -6.43 -1.84 4.85
CA PHE A 15 -6.46 -0.76 5.84
C PHE A 15 -7.59 0.24 5.56
N GLU A 16 -7.77 0.64 4.29
CA GLU A 16 -8.87 1.51 3.87
C GLU A 16 -10.25 0.89 4.16
N SER A 17 -10.41 -0.44 4.05
CA SER A 17 -11.70 -1.10 4.30
C SER A 17 -12.01 -1.34 5.77
N VAL A 18 -10.98 -1.45 6.63
CA VAL A 18 -11.13 -1.58 8.09
C VAL A 18 -11.57 -0.26 8.73
N VAL A 19 -11.10 0.87 8.20
CA VAL A 19 -11.46 2.20 8.69
C VAL A 19 -12.92 2.51 8.32
N THR A 20 -13.79 2.55 9.32
CA THR A 20 -15.24 2.74 9.14
C THR A 20 -15.78 3.99 9.82
N LYS A 21 -15.01 4.58 10.74
CA LYS A 21 -15.37 5.77 11.53
C LYS A 21 -14.14 6.63 11.75
N SER A 22 -14.26 7.93 11.47
CA SER A 22 -13.19 8.89 11.74
C SER A 22 -12.92 9.01 13.24
N GLY A 23 -11.64 9.21 13.60
CA GLY A 23 -11.20 9.39 14.99
C GLY A 23 -11.19 8.11 15.84
N THR A 24 -11.47 6.95 15.26
CA THR A 24 -11.35 5.64 15.93
C THR A 24 -9.98 5.04 15.65
N THR A 25 -9.30 4.52 16.66
CA THR A 25 -8.08 3.73 16.47
C THR A 25 -8.42 2.28 16.18
N TYR A 26 -7.93 1.77 15.06
CA TYR A 26 -8.01 0.37 14.66
C TYR A 26 -6.69 -0.32 14.96
N THR A 27 -6.76 -1.58 15.39
CA THR A 27 -5.59 -2.37 15.77
C THR A 27 -5.63 -3.71 15.07
N ILE A 28 -4.53 -4.05 14.41
CA ILE A 28 -4.21 -5.37 13.88
C ILE A 28 -3.15 -5.94 14.80
N SER A 29 -3.51 -6.94 15.60
CA SER A 29 -2.65 -7.41 16.69
C SER A 29 -1.57 -8.38 16.20
N SER A 30 -1.71 -8.89 14.97
CA SER A 30 -0.79 -9.84 14.37
C SER A 30 -0.85 -9.77 12.84
N TRP A 31 0.29 -10.00 12.17
CA TRP A 31 0.34 -10.07 10.71
C TRP A 31 -0.44 -11.26 10.14
N TYR A 32 -0.69 -12.29 10.95
CA TYR A 32 -1.53 -13.41 10.57
C TYR A 32 -3.01 -13.01 10.40
N GLU A 33 -3.51 -12.03 11.17
CA GLU A 33 -4.88 -11.51 11.01
C GLU A 33 -5.09 -10.90 9.61
N LEU A 34 -4.03 -10.31 9.04
CA LEU A 34 -4.09 -9.76 7.69
C LEU A 34 -4.25 -10.84 6.61
N MET A 35 -3.81 -12.07 6.88
CA MET A 35 -3.98 -13.18 5.94
C MET A 35 -5.44 -13.62 5.83
N ASP A 36 -6.32 -13.27 6.77
CA ASP A 36 -7.73 -13.64 6.69
C ASP A 36 -8.47 -12.85 5.59
N PHE A 37 -7.92 -11.71 5.16
CA PHE A 37 -8.45 -10.92 4.07
C PHE A 37 -8.09 -11.54 2.71
N ASP A 38 -9.11 -11.80 1.88
CA ASP A 38 -8.96 -12.45 0.57
C ASP A 38 -7.81 -11.88 -0.30
N PRO A 39 -7.61 -10.55 -0.42
CA PRO A 39 -6.52 -10.00 -1.24
C PRO A 39 -5.12 -10.37 -0.76
N LEU A 40 -4.97 -10.64 0.55
CA LEU A 40 -3.68 -10.84 1.20
C LEU A 40 -3.29 -12.31 1.36
N ARG A 41 -4.23 -13.25 1.23
CA ARG A 41 -3.98 -14.71 1.33
C ARG A 41 -2.88 -15.24 0.41
N LYS A 42 -2.62 -14.54 -0.69
CA LYS A 42 -1.61 -14.92 -1.69
C LYS A 42 -0.17 -14.54 -1.31
N TYR A 43 0.02 -13.73 -0.27
CA TYR A 43 1.34 -13.30 0.20
C TYR A 43 1.74 -14.10 1.44
N SER A 44 3.05 -14.25 1.65
CA SER A 44 3.55 -14.82 2.90
C SER A 44 3.43 -13.83 4.06
N VAL A 45 3.41 -14.33 5.29
CA VAL A 45 3.40 -13.46 6.49
C VAL A 45 4.65 -12.56 6.56
N ASP A 46 5.80 -13.06 6.10
CA ASP A 46 7.04 -12.28 6.02
C ASP A 46 6.91 -11.14 5.00
N GLU A 47 6.27 -11.40 3.86
CA GLU A 47 6.00 -10.38 2.86
C GLU A 47 5.03 -9.32 3.39
N ILE A 48 3.93 -9.74 4.02
CA ILE A 48 2.96 -8.82 4.61
C ILE A 48 3.62 -7.95 5.70
N SER A 49 4.34 -8.57 6.63
CA SER A 49 4.98 -7.88 7.75
C SER A 49 6.03 -6.88 7.28
N TYR A 50 6.86 -7.27 6.29
CA TYR A 50 7.84 -6.38 5.68
C TYR A 50 7.15 -5.16 5.05
N HIS A 51 6.09 -5.34 4.28
CA HIS A 51 5.40 -4.23 3.62
C HIS A 51 4.59 -3.37 4.60
N CYS A 52 4.02 -3.94 5.67
CA CYS A 52 3.42 -3.16 6.75
C CYS A 52 4.46 -2.24 7.42
N GLN A 53 5.68 -2.74 7.65
CA GLN A 53 6.77 -1.92 8.18
C GLN A 53 7.14 -0.78 7.21
N GLN A 54 7.22 -1.05 5.90
CA GLN A 54 7.54 -0.04 4.89
C GLN A 54 6.44 1.03 4.76
N ILE A 55 5.17 0.62 4.86
CA ILE A 55 4.01 1.53 4.93
C ILE A 55 4.13 2.45 6.16
N TYR A 56 4.41 1.88 7.32
CA TYR A 56 4.60 2.64 8.56
C TYR A 56 5.75 3.65 8.44
N LEU A 57 6.93 3.20 7.99
CA LEU A 57 8.11 4.04 7.82
C LEU A 57 7.98 5.12 6.74
N SER A 58 6.94 5.04 5.90
CA SER A 58 6.67 6.02 4.85
C SER A 58 5.58 7.02 5.24
N ASP A 59 5.15 7.04 6.51
CA ASP A 59 4.07 7.92 7.02
C ASP A 59 2.74 7.75 6.27
N TYR A 60 2.43 6.52 5.85
CA TYR A 60 1.18 6.22 5.15
C TYR A 60 -0.01 5.99 6.10
N LEU A 61 0.21 6.07 7.42
CA LEU A 61 -0.80 5.82 8.45
C LEU A 61 -0.95 7.02 9.38
N TYR A 62 -2.18 7.53 9.49
CA TYR A 62 -2.51 8.60 10.42
C TYR A 62 -2.56 8.08 11.86
N ASN A 63 -1.77 8.69 12.74
CA ASN A 63 -1.54 8.23 14.12
C ASN A 63 -1.12 6.75 14.19
N GLY A 64 -0.35 6.30 13.19
CA GLY A 64 0.17 4.93 13.12
C GLY A 64 1.16 4.61 14.24
N LYS A 65 1.12 3.38 14.75
CA LYS A 65 2.10 2.84 15.71
C LYS A 65 2.36 1.37 15.46
N MET A 66 3.63 0.99 15.39
CA MET A 66 4.06 -0.41 15.45
C MET A 66 3.95 -0.93 16.88
N LEU A 67 3.38 -2.12 17.05
CA LEU A 67 3.24 -2.75 18.35
C LEU A 67 4.49 -3.58 18.68
N ALA A 68 4.90 -3.59 19.95
CA ALA A 68 6.13 -4.26 20.38
C ALA A 68 6.11 -5.78 20.15
N GLN A 69 4.91 -6.38 20.22
CA GLN A 69 4.66 -7.80 19.99
C GLN A 69 4.47 -8.18 18.50
N GLY A 70 4.64 -7.22 17.59
CA GLY A 70 4.20 -7.35 16.19
C GLY A 70 2.76 -6.85 16.02
N GLY A 71 2.41 -6.45 14.79
CA GLY A 71 1.15 -5.79 14.48
C GLY A 71 1.27 -4.26 14.41
N ILE A 72 0.13 -3.62 14.14
CA ILE A 72 0.05 -2.19 13.88
C ILE A 72 -1.28 -1.62 14.35
N SER A 73 -1.27 -0.38 14.81
CA SER A 73 -2.48 0.40 15.06
C SER A 73 -2.43 1.71 14.30
N PHE A 74 -3.58 2.21 13.87
CA PHE A 74 -3.71 3.46 13.12
C PHE A 74 -5.16 3.96 13.19
N MET A 75 -5.38 5.25 12.93
CA MET A 75 -6.74 5.81 12.86
C MET A 75 -7.26 5.87 11.42
N ASP A 76 -6.37 6.11 10.46
CA ASP A 76 -6.69 6.18 9.04
C ASP A 76 -5.43 5.93 8.19
N ILE A 77 -5.59 5.78 6.87
CA ILE A 77 -4.48 5.92 5.93
C ILE A 77 -4.32 7.41 5.57
N THR A 78 -3.09 7.88 5.30
CA THR A 78 -2.87 9.31 5.02
C THR A 78 -3.31 9.69 3.60
N PRO A 79 -3.50 11.00 3.29
CA PRO A 79 -3.80 11.43 1.92
C PRO A 79 -2.79 10.95 0.87
N ASN A 80 -1.51 10.85 1.24
CA ASN A 80 -0.47 10.30 0.36
C ASN A 80 -0.70 8.81 0.07
N ALA A 81 -1.13 8.04 1.08
CA ALA A 81 -1.48 6.64 0.91
C ALA A 81 -2.72 6.47 0.03
N HIS A 82 -3.76 7.29 0.23
CA HIS A 82 -4.93 7.30 -0.67
C HIS A 82 -4.55 7.65 -2.10
N ALA A 83 -3.68 8.65 -2.32
CA ALA A 83 -3.23 9.02 -3.66
C ALA A 83 -2.46 7.88 -4.35
N PHE A 84 -1.54 7.23 -3.61
CA PHE A 84 -0.85 6.04 -4.09
C PHE A 84 -1.83 4.93 -4.47
N LEU A 85 -2.78 4.63 -3.58
CA LEU A 85 -3.76 3.57 -3.77
C LEU A 85 -4.67 3.85 -4.98
N ALA A 86 -5.14 5.09 -5.12
CA ALA A 86 -5.95 5.53 -6.26
C ALA A 86 -5.20 5.37 -7.59
N ASN A 87 -3.92 5.75 -7.64
CA ASN A 87 -3.10 5.57 -8.85
C ASN A 87 -2.89 4.09 -9.18
N MET A 88 -2.56 3.26 -8.18
CA MET A 88 -2.32 1.83 -8.37
C MET A 88 -3.59 1.04 -8.74
N ARG A 89 -4.79 1.58 -8.47
CA ARG A 89 -6.06 1.01 -8.95
C ARG A 89 -6.26 1.16 -10.46
N ILE A 90 -5.54 2.06 -11.12
CA ILE A 90 -5.59 2.22 -12.58
C ILE A 90 -4.77 1.08 -13.21
N PRO A 91 -5.37 0.17 -14.01
CA PRO A 91 -4.67 -1.00 -14.52
C PRO A 91 -3.43 -0.66 -15.37
N THR A 92 -3.49 0.44 -16.14
CA THR A 92 -2.36 0.92 -16.94
C THR A 92 -1.20 1.38 -16.06
N VAL A 93 -1.48 2.03 -14.93
CA VAL A 93 -0.46 2.52 -13.98
C VAL A 93 0.22 1.35 -13.27
N SER A 94 -0.56 0.40 -12.73
CA SER A 94 0.00 -0.81 -12.09
C SER A 94 0.89 -1.60 -13.07
N LYS A 95 0.48 -1.74 -14.34
CA LYS A 95 1.31 -2.36 -15.40
C LYS A 95 2.61 -1.59 -15.66
N THR A 96 2.57 -0.26 -15.68
CA THR A 96 3.77 0.59 -15.85
C THR A 96 4.74 0.41 -14.69
N ILE A 97 4.22 0.40 -13.45
CA ILE A 97 5.02 0.16 -12.25
C ILE A 97 5.67 -1.23 -12.26
N GLN A 98 4.91 -2.27 -12.63
CA GLN A 98 5.46 -3.61 -12.74
C GLN A 98 6.61 -3.68 -13.75
N LYS A 99 6.46 -3.05 -14.92
CA LYS A 99 7.53 -2.97 -15.93
C LYS A 99 8.75 -2.22 -15.39
N PHE A 100 8.54 -1.11 -14.71
CA PHE A 100 9.62 -0.33 -14.12
C PHE A 100 10.41 -1.17 -13.10
N ILE A 101 9.75 -1.82 -12.15
CA ILE A 101 10.40 -2.67 -11.14
C ILE A 101 11.13 -3.84 -11.79
N THR A 102 10.55 -4.51 -12.79
CA THR A 102 11.23 -5.58 -13.53
C THR A 102 12.49 -5.08 -14.23
N LEU A 103 12.51 -3.84 -14.71
CA LEU A 103 13.67 -3.25 -15.39
C LEU A 103 14.77 -2.84 -14.40
N VAL A 104 14.42 -2.15 -13.31
CA VAL A 104 15.41 -1.57 -12.38
C VAL A 104 15.77 -2.51 -11.21
N GLY A 105 15.07 -3.64 -11.08
CA GLY A 105 15.24 -4.63 -10.04
C GLY A 105 14.57 -4.26 -8.72
N SER A 106 14.71 -3.01 -8.24
CA SER A 106 14.04 -2.55 -7.02
C SER A 106 13.91 -1.03 -6.96
N ALA A 107 12.95 -0.54 -6.18
CA ALA A 107 12.80 0.88 -5.87
C ALA A 107 12.20 1.06 -4.47
N SER A 108 12.42 2.24 -3.89
CA SER A 108 11.75 2.65 -2.64
C SER A 108 10.26 2.89 -2.87
N LEU A 109 9.45 2.80 -1.81
CA LEU A 109 8.02 3.08 -1.88
C LEU A 109 7.74 4.52 -2.38
N GLN A 110 8.58 5.49 -1.97
CA GLN A 110 8.48 6.86 -2.44
C GLN A 110 8.72 6.99 -3.95
N GLN A 111 9.75 6.33 -4.49
CA GLN A 111 9.99 6.32 -5.94
C GLN A 111 8.82 5.68 -6.71
N ILE A 112 8.30 4.56 -6.21
CA ILE A 112 7.14 3.88 -6.81
C ILE A 112 5.93 4.82 -6.80
N ALA A 113 5.67 5.53 -5.71
CA ALA A 113 4.56 6.47 -5.60
C ALA A 113 4.70 7.65 -6.58
N SER A 114 5.89 8.23 -6.71
CA SER A 114 6.16 9.29 -7.69
C SER A 114 5.88 8.84 -9.12
N ILE A 115 6.38 7.65 -9.50
CA ILE A 115 6.18 7.10 -10.84
C ILE A 115 4.71 6.76 -11.07
N ALA A 116 4.00 6.25 -10.06
CA ALA A 116 2.58 5.93 -10.16
C ALA A 116 1.76 7.19 -10.44
N SER A 117 2.11 8.30 -9.77
CA SER A 117 1.47 9.60 -10.02
C SER A 117 1.77 10.13 -11.42
N GLU A 118 3.01 10.04 -11.88
CA GLU A 118 3.39 10.48 -13.23
C GLU A 118 2.67 9.64 -14.30
N ALA A 119 2.64 8.32 -14.13
CA ALA A 119 1.94 7.42 -15.04
C ALA A 119 0.42 7.70 -15.10
N ALA A 120 -0.19 8.05 -13.96
CA ALA A 120 -1.61 8.43 -13.92
C ALA A 120 -1.88 9.71 -14.70
N LEU A 121 -1.04 10.75 -14.53
CA LEU A 121 -1.15 12.01 -15.28
C LEU A 121 -0.98 11.79 -16.79
N ASN A 122 -0.03 10.94 -17.18
CA ASN A 122 0.19 10.58 -18.59
C ASN A 122 -0.95 9.76 -19.20
N TYR A 123 -1.76 9.10 -18.37
CA TYR A 123 -2.93 8.34 -18.82
C TYR A 123 -4.16 9.23 -19.05
N LEU A 124 -4.29 10.37 -18.35
CA LEU A 124 -5.46 11.25 -18.40
C LEU A 124 -5.86 11.68 -19.83
N PRO A 125 -4.95 12.09 -20.73
CA PRO A 125 -5.31 12.44 -22.11
C PRO A 125 -5.91 11.29 -22.93
N GLN A 126 -5.69 10.03 -22.53
CA GLN A 126 -6.23 8.86 -23.20
C GLN A 126 -7.68 8.58 -22.82
N LEU A 127 -8.14 9.10 -21.68
CA LEU A 127 -9.52 8.96 -21.19
C LEU A 127 -10.49 10.01 -21.79
N LEU A 128 -9.94 11.08 -22.35
CA LEU A 128 -10.70 12.19 -22.92
C LEU A 128 -10.98 12.03 -24.44
N LYS A 129 -10.62 10.88 -25.01
CA LYS A 129 -10.84 10.51 -26.41
C LYS A 129 -11.96 9.49 -26.51
#